data_AF-A0A8W8J601-F1
#
_entry.id   AF-A0A8W8J601-F1
#
_cell.length_a   1.000
_cell.length_b   1.000
_cell.length_c   1.000
_cell.angle_alpha   90.00
_cell.angle_beta   90.00
_cell.angle_gamma   90.00
#
_symmetry.space_group_name_H-M   'P 1'
#
loop_
_entity.id
_entity.type
_entity.pdbx_description
1 polymer ?
#
loop_
_entity_poly.entity_id
_entity_poly.type
_entity_poly.pdbx_seq_one_letter_code
_entity_poly.pdbx_strand_id
1 'polypeptide(L)' 'ASVPQDTWQPPSNPSGIALKTEDYQKAMKFCKYASSALQYEDSSTAIDNLTKALKLLTTGKPS' A
#
# COMPACT_ATOMS: atom_id res chain seq x y z
N ALA A 1 20.11 33.91 -0.57
CA ALA A 1 18.80 33.63 0.07
C ALA A 1 18.76 32.16 0.43
N SER A 2 18.56 31.83 1.70
CA SER A 2 18.47 30.44 2.16
C SER A 2 17.16 29.83 1.70
N VAL A 3 17.23 28.70 1.00
CA VAL A 3 16.05 27.89 0.67
C VAL A 3 15.48 27.31 1.97
N PRO A 4 14.18 27.49 2.28
CA PRO A 4 13.58 26.87 3.46
C PRO A 4 13.52 25.36 3.27
N GLN A 5 14.30 24.63 4.06
CA GLN A 5 14.32 23.18 4.10
C GLN A 5 13.18 22.65 4.97
N ASP A 6 11.96 22.53 4.43
CA ASP A 6 10.85 21.88 5.16
C ASP A 6 9.79 21.21 4.28
N THR A 7 10.08 20.96 3.00
CA THR A 7 9.15 20.21 2.14
C THR A 7 9.59 18.75 2.01
N TRP A 8 9.41 17.97 3.09
CA TRP A 8 9.43 16.51 2.94
C TRP A 8 8.23 16.10 2.08
N GLN A 9 8.49 15.76 0.83
CA GLN A 9 7.52 15.15 -0.06
C GLN A 9 7.73 13.63 -0.04
N PRO A 10 6.69 12.83 0.18
CA PRO A 10 6.82 11.39 0.06
C PRO A 10 7.29 11.04 -1.36
N PRO A 11 8.07 9.97 -1.54
CA PRO A 11 8.49 9.53 -2.86
C PRO A 11 7.25 9.35 -3.75
N SER A 12 7.32 9.91 -4.95
CA SER A 12 6.25 9.77 -5.93
C SER A 12 6.02 8.29 -6.19
N ASN A 13 4.78 7.84 -6.04
CA ASN A 13 4.49 6.45 -6.33
C ASN A 13 4.77 6.18 -7.82
N PRO A 14 5.25 4.97 -8.20
CA PRO A 14 5.57 4.65 -9.60
C PRO A 14 4.35 4.76 -10.53
N SER A 15 3.15 4.62 -9.98
CA SER A 15 1.86 4.71 -10.67
C SER A 15 1.40 6.16 -10.93
N GLY A 16 2.18 7.17 -10.52
CA GLY A 16 1.81 8.59 -10.63
C GLY A 16 0.67 9.04 -9.70
N ILE A 17 0.31 8.24 -8.70
CA ILE A 17 -0.80 8.52 -7.78
C ILE A 17 -0.27 9.03 -6.44
N ALA A 18 -0.87 10.11 -5.96
CA ALA A 18 -0.65 10.61 -4.61
C ALA A 18 -1.42 9.75 -3.60
N LEU A 19 -0.76 8.74 -3.06
CA LEU A 19 -1.29 7.90 -1.99
C LEU A 19 -1.25 8.65 -0.66
N LYS A 20 -2.34 8.55 0.11
CA LYS A 20 -2.41 9.08 1.48
C LYS A 20 -1.77 8.10 2.46
N THR A 21 -1.40 8.59 3.64
CA THR A 21 -0.92 7.75 4.75
C THR A 21 -1.88 6.59 5.05
N GLU A 22 -3.19 6.85 4.97
CA GLU A 22 -4.26 5.86 5.18
C GLU A 22 -4.20 4.72 4.14
N ASP A 23 -3.85 5.02 2.89
CA ASP A 23 -3.72 4.01 1.84
C ASP A 23 -2.55 3.07 2.12
N TYR A 24 -1.42 3.62 2.58
CA TYR A 24 -0.28 2.80 3.01
C TYR A 24 -0.63 1.94 4.23
N GLN A 25 -1.32 2.50 5.22
CA GLN A 25 -1.77 1.73 6.39
C GLN A 25 -2.69 0.57 6.00
N LYS A 26 -3.60 0.82 5.06
CA LYS A 26 -4.52 -0.21 4.56
C LYS A 26 -3.81 -1.27 3.71
N ALA A 27 -2.87 -0.88 2.85
CA ALA A 27 -2.02 -1.81 2.11
C ALA A 27 -1.19 -2.69 3.05
N MET A 28 -0.55 -2.10 4.07
CA MET A 28 0.19 -2.86 5.10
C MET A 28 -0.71 -3.87 5.82
N LYS A 29 -1.96 -3.50 6.12
CA LYS A 29 -2.93 -4.40 6.75
C LYS A 29 -3.26 -5.60 5.86
N PHE A 30 -3.51 -5.39 4.57
CA PHE A 30 -3.70 -6.48 3.62
C PHE A 30 -2.48 -7.40 3.55
N CYS A 31 -1.25 -6.85 3.52
CA CYS A 31 -0.04 -7.66 3.53
C CYS A 31 0.08 -8.51 4.81
N LYS A 32 -0.27 -7.97 5.99
CA LYS A 32 -0.32 -8.76 7.24
C LYS A 32 -1.32 -9.91 7.16
N TYR A 33 -2.51 -9.66 6.62
CA TYR A 33 -3.52 -10.70 6.44
C TYR A 33 -3.08 -11.78 5.45
N ALA A 34 -2.45 -11.40 4.34
CA ALA A 34 -1.86 -12.36 3.42
C ALA A 34 -0.80 -13.21 4.11
N SER A 35 0.09 -12.59 4.88
CA SER A 35 1.12 -13.31 5.65
C SER A 35 0.51 -14.32 6.63
N SER A 36 -0.58 -13.95 7.30
CA SER A 36 -1.31 -14.85 8.19
C SER A 36 -1.99 -16.00 7.44
N ALA A 37 -2.58 -15.74 6.27
CA ALA A 37 -3.23 -16.78 5.46
C ALA A 37 -2.23 -17.84 4.97
N LEU A 38 -1.02 -17.41 4.57
CA LEU A 38 0.06 -18.31 4.16
C LEU A 38 0.49 -19.29 5.27
N GLN A 39 0.40 -18.91 6.54
CA GLN A 39 0.71 -19.80 7.68
C GLN A 39 -0.28 -20.96 7.81
N TYR A 40 -1.49 -20.81 7.27
CA TYR A 40 -2.52 -21.86 7.24
C TYR A 40 -2.67 -22.48 5.85
N GLU A 41 -1.69 -22.27 4.96
CA GLU A 41 -1.70 -22.78 3.58
C GLU A 41 -2.91 -22.31 2.75
N ASP A 42 -3.60 -21.24 3.20
CA ASP A 42 -4.73 -20.64 2.51
C ASP A 42 -4.23 -19.67 1.43
N SER A 43 -3.82 -20.27 0.31
CA SER A 43 -3.34 -19.52 -0.86
C SER A 43 -4.41 -18.61 -1.46
N SER A 44 -5.69 -18.98 -1.40
CA SER A 44 -6.79 -18.18 -1.94
C SER A 44 -6.93 -16.86 -1.20
N THR A 45 -6.99 -16.90 0.14
CA THR A 45 -7.08 -15.69 0.97
C THR A 45 -5.81 -14.85 0.88
N ALA A 46 -4.64 -15.48 0.77
CA ALA A 46 -3.38 -14.76 0.58
C ALA A 46 -3.36 -13.97 -0.74
N ILE A 47 -3.73 -14.61 -1.85
CA ILE A 47 -3.79 -13.99 -3.18
C ILE A 47 -4.78 -12.83 -3.20
N ASP A 48 -5.97 -12.99 -2.60
CA ASP A 48 -6.99 -11.94 -2.54
C ASP A 48 -6.49 -10.69 -1.80
N ASN A 49 -5.87 -10.88 -0.63
CA ASN A 49 -5.31 -9.75 0.14
C ASN A 49 -4.17 -9.05 -0.61
N LEU A 50 -3.25 -9.80 -1.22
CA LEU A 50 -2.16 -9.22 -2.01
C LEU A 50 -2.68 -8.45 -3.22
N THR A 51 -3.71 -8.98 -3.89
CA THR A 51 -4.36 -8.31 -5.03
C THR A 51 -5.02 -7.01 -4.60
N LYS A 52 -5.69 -7.00 -3.44
CA LYS A 52 -6.27 -5.78 -2.83
C LYS A 52 -5.20 -4.74 -2.49
N ALA A 53 -4.07 -5.17 -1.91
CA ALA A 53 -2.95 -4.28 -1.63
C ALA A 53 -2.36 -3.67 -2.92
N LEU A 54 -2.10 -4.50 -3.92
CA LEU A 54 -1.57 -4.07 -5.22
C LEU A 54 -2.50 -3.08 -5.89
N LYS A 55 -3.80 -3.37 -5.93
CA LYS A 55 -4.80 -2.47 -6.53
C LYS A 55 -4.85 -1.13 -5.80
N LEU A 56 -4.84 -1.11 -4.47
CA LEU A 56 -4.80 0.13 -3.71
C LEU A 56 -3.56 0.98 -4.04
N LEU A 57 -2.39 0.35 -4.08
CA LEU A 57 -1.11 1.04 -4.35
C LEU A 57 -0.98 1.50 -5.82
N THR A 58 -1.69 0.86 -6.74
CA THR A 58 -1.64 1.19 -8.17
C THR A 58 -2.74 2.16 -8.62
N THR A 59 -3.91 2.13 -7.98
CA THR A 59 -5.07 2.95 -8.39
C THR A 59 -5.48 4.01 -7.38
N GLY A 60 -4.92 4.02 -6.16
CA GLY A 60 -5.32 4.93 -5.08
C GLY A 60 -6.77 4.76 -4.63
N LYS A 61 -7.38 3.60 -4.92
CA LYS A 61 -8.77 3.30 -4.54
C LYS A 61 -8.82 1.98 -3.77
N PRO A 62 -9.39 1.97 -2.54
CA PRO A 62 -9.76 0.72 -1.91
C PRO A 62 -10.90 0.12 -2.73
N SER A 63 -10.73 -1.13 -3.19
CA SER A 63 -11.78 -1.83 -3.93
C SER A 63 -13.01 -2.05 -3.07
#